data_AF-A0A534KAI4-F1
#
_entry.id   AF-A0A534KAI4-F1
#
_cell.length_a   1.000
_cell.length_b   1.000
_cell.length_c   1.000
_cell.angle_alpha   90.00
_cell.angle_beta   90.00
_cell.angle_gamma   90.00
#
_symmetry.space_group_name_H-M   'P 1'
#
loop_
_entity.id
_entity.type
_entity.pdbx_description
1 polymer ?
#
loop_
_entity_poly.entity_id
_entity_poly.type
_entity_poly.pdbx_seq_one_letter_code
_entity_poly.pdbx_strand_id
1 'polypeptide(L)'
;LRAHGDALLDYAERRVRAAIQPLPRGTWTADEFLESARSDRDSRIRIRAEVSIGGSGFTIDFGGTDRQVDGNVNAPLAVTVSASYYVVRCLTDPDAPRNAGAYRPVRVLAEEGSLVRARSPAAVAAGNVETSQRIVDVIFRALAEPLADRVPAQSQGTMNNLTIGAAGRRPFSYYETIAGGEGALPFRDGMSGVHTHMTNTRNTPVEALELAYPLRIEEYRLIPASGGGGLHAGGDGV
;
A
#
# COMPACT_ATOMS: atom_id res chain seq x y z
N LEU A 1 -1.54 -13.56 33.13
CA LEU A 1 -1.41 -13.63 31.66
C LEU A 1 -2.36 -12.70 30.92
N ARG A 2 -3.70 -12.81 31.06
CA ARG A 2 -4.65 -11.89 30.39
C ARG A 2 -4.41 -10.41 30.71
N ALA A 3 -4.28 -10.06 31.99
CA ALA A 3 -3.98 -8.69 32.41
C ALA A 3 -2.66 -8.12 31.82
N HIS A 4 -1.66 -8.97 31.55
CA HIS A 4 -0.42 -8.53 30.88
C HIS A 4 -0.65 -8.29 29.39
N GLY A 5 -1.49 -9.11 28.74
CA GLY A 5 -1.91 -8.89 27.35
C GLY A 5 -2.67 -7.58 27.20
N ASP A 6 -3.63 -7.32 28.07
CA ASP A 6 -4.41 -6.07 28.07
C ASP A 6 -3.50 -4.86 28.30
N ALA A 7 -2.57 -4.95 29.25
CA ALA A 7 -1.59 -3.88 29.51
C ALA A 7 -0.69 -3.58 28.29
N LEU A 8 -0.32 -4.60 27.49
CA LEU A 8 0.45 -4.41 26.26
C LEU A 8 -0.37 -3.76 25.14
N LEU A 9 -1.66 -4.08 25.06
CA LEU A 9 -2.58 -3.43 24.12
C LEU A 9 -2.80 -1.97 24.51
N ASP A 10 -3.07 -1.70 25.79
CA ASP A 10 -3.28 -0.34 26.30
C ASP A 10 -2.01 0.51 26.16
N TYR A 11 -0.83 -0.09 26.35
CA TYR A 11 0.44 0.60 26.13
C TYR A 11 0.63 1.01 24.67
N ALA A 12 0.36 0.10 23.72
CA ALA A 12 0.44 0.41 22.31
C ALA A 12 -0.55 1.51 21.89
N GLU A 13 -1.78 1.45 22.42
CA GLU A 13 -2.79 2.49 22.20
C GLU A 13 -2.31 3.86 22.70
N ARG A 14 -1.79 3.94 23.93
CA ARG A 14 -1.28 5.20 24.50
C ARG A 14 -0.16 5.80 23.65
N ARG A 15 0.78 4.97 23.18
CA ARG A 15 1.90 5.41 22.33
C ARG A 15 1.39 6.03 21.03
N VAL A 16 0.48 5.36 20.32
CA VAL A 16 -0.07 5.87 19.07
C VAL A 16 -0.92 7.12 19.31
N ARG A 17 -1.78 7.15 20.34
CA ARG A 17 -2.57 8.35 20.66
C ARG A 17 -1.69 9.57 20.99
N ALA A 18 -0.58 9.37 21.71
CA ALA A 18 0.38 10.43 21.99
C ALA A 18 1.05 10.95 20.70
N ALA A 19 1.42 10.06 19.79
CA ALA A 19 1.99 10.44 18.49
C ALA A 19 0.99 11.16 17.57
N ILE A 20 -0.32 10.94 17.74
CA ILE A 20 -1.39 11.65 17.02
C ILE A 20 -1.63 13.05 17.58
N GLN A 21 -1.37 13.31 18.87
CA GLN A 21 -1.66 14.60 19.50
C GLN A 21 -1.09 15.83 18.77
N PRO A 22 0.18 15.84 18.33
CA PRO A 22 0.77 17.00 17.66
C PRO A 22 0.35 17.15 16.18
N LEU A 23 -0.41 16.20 15.61
CA LEU A 23 -0.86 16.28 14.23
C LEU A 23 -1.96 17.33 14.06
N PRO A 24 -2.06 17.98 12.88
CA PRO A 24 -3.09 18.98 12.59
C PRO A 24 -4.48 18.37 12.73
N ARG A 25 -5.44 19.20 13.13
CA ARG A 25 -6.85 18.81 13.26
C ARG A 25 -7.62 19.24 12.03
N GLY A 26 -8.41 18.34 11.49
CA GLY A 26 -9.16 18.62 10.28
C GLY A 26 -9.59 17.36 9.55
N THR A 27 -10.16 17.59 8.38
CA THR A 27 -10.67 16.57 7.47
C THR A 27 -10.22 16.93 6.06
N TRP A 28 -9.60 15.97 5.37
CA TRP A 28 -9.07 16.16 4.03
C TRP A 28 -9.51 15.02 3.13
N THR A 29 -9.64 15.29 1.84
CA THR A 29 -10.12 14.32 0.87
C THR A 29 -9.14 14.22 -0.29
N ALA A 30 -8.97 13.00 -0.81
CA ALA A 30 -8.35 12.78 -2.10
C ALA A 30 -9.07 11.69 -2.88
N ASP A 31 -8.86 11.72 -4.19
CA ASP A 31 -9.27 10.69 -5.12
C ASP A 31 -8.01 10.18 -5.86
N GLU A 32 -7.97 8.89 -6.08
CA GLU A 32 -6.97 8.15 -6.83
C GLU A 32 -7.64 7.13 -7.73
N PHE A 33 -6.90 6.60 -8.70
CA PHE A 33 -7.47 5.73 -9.73
C PHE A 33 -6.64 4.47 -9.92
N LEU A 34 -7.33 3.36 -10.14
CA LEU A 34 -6.76 2.15 -10.72
C LEU A 34 -7.18 2.03 -12.17
N GLU A 35 -6.30 1.50 -13.00
CA GLU A 35 -6.61 1.08 -14.36
C GLU A 35 -7.26 -0.31 -14.34
N SER A 36 -8.33 -0.50 -15.13
CA SER A 36 -8.87 -1.83 -15.39
C SER A 36 -8.31 -2.42 -16.68
N ALA A 37 -8.15 -3.74 -16.69
CA ALA A 37 -7.65 -4.50 -17.83
C ALA A 37 -8.66 -4.66 -18.99
N ARG A 38 -9.88 -4.10 -18.87
CA ARG A 38 -10.85 -4.14 -19.97
C ARG A 38 -10.35 -3.28 -21.12
N SER A 39 -10.46 -3.81 -22.34
CA SER A 39 -9.88 -3.25 -23.57
C SER A 39 -10.49 -1.93 -24.03
N ASP A 40 -11.52 -1.42 -23.36
CA ASP A 40 -12.02 -0.07 -23.54
C ASP A 40 -11.15 0.90 -22.73
N ARG A 41 -10.43 1.76 -23.46
CA ARG A 41 -9.33 2.64 -23.02
C ARG A 41 -9.65 3.65 -21.90
N ASP A 42 -10.73 3.51 -21.13
CA ASP A 42 -11.15 4.52 -20.15
C ASP A 42 -11.78 3.98 -18.86
N SER A 43 -11.59 2.69 -18.53
CA SER A 43 -12.12 2.15 -17.26
C SER A 43 -11.20 2.48 -16.06
N ARG A 44 -11.07 3.78 -15.74
CA ARG A 44 -10.49 4.22 -14.47
C ARG A 44 -11.46 3.91 -13.33
N ILE A 45 -11.00 3.17 -12.33
CA ILE A 45 -11.77 2.82 -11.14
C ILE A 45 -11.32 3.75 -10.01
N ARG A 46 -12.22 4.58 -9.51
CA ARG A 46 -11.91 5.59 -8.51
C ARG A 46 -11.92 5.02 -7.10
N ILE A 47 -10.89 5.36 -6.35
CA ILE A 47 -10.79 5.17 -4.89
C ILE A 47 -10.76 6.55 -4.27
N ARG A 48 -11.70 6.80 -3.36
CA ARG A 48 -11.81 8.05 -2.62
C ARG A 48 -11.50 7.79 -1.16
N ALA A 49 -10.73 8.67 -0.53
CA ALA A 49 -10.53 8.66 0.91
C ALA A 49 -10.77 10.05 1.50
N GLU A 50 -11.61 10.10 2.52
CA GLU A 50 -11.71 11.22 3.44
C GLU A 50 -11.00 10.84 4.75
N VAL A 51 -9.98 11.60 5.12
CA VAL A 51 -9.17 11.37 6.31
C VAL A 51 -9.40 12.49 7.31
N SER A 52 -9.92 12.12 8.47
CA SER A 52 -10.17 13.02 9.60
C SER A 52 -9.18 12.74 10.73
N ILE A 53 -8.50 13.79 11.19
CA ILE A 53 -7.66 13.77 12.39
C ILE A 53 -8.34 14.62 13.46
N GLY A 54 -8.83 13.98 14.52
CA GLY A 54 -9.64 14.65 15.54
C GLY A 54 -9.63 13.88 16.86
N GLY A 55 -9.88 14.60 17.96
CA GLY A 55 -9.78 14.03 19.30
C GLY A 55 -8.43 13.35 19.53
N SER A 56 -8.43 12.03 19.75
CA SER A 56 -7.23 11.22 19.94
C SER A 56 -7.05 10.13 18.87
N GLY A 57 -7.57 10.32 17.65
CA GLY A 57 -7.52 9.28 16.62
C GLY A 57 -7.64 9.75 15.17
N PHE A 58 -7.61 8.76 14.27
CA PHE A 58 -7.89 8.87 12.84
C PHE A 58 -9.24 8.27 12.51
N THR A 59 -9.99 8.90 11.60
CA THR A 59 -11.07 8.25 10.86
C THR A 59 -10.74 8.31 9.37
N ILE A 60 -10.73 7.18 8.69
CA ILE A 60 -10.49 7.05 7.25
C ILE A 60 -11.76 6.49 6.65
N ASP A 61 -12.47 7.29 5.88
CA ASP A 61 -13.72 6.94 5.22
C ASP A 61 -13.52 6.83 3.71
N PHE A 62 -13.81 5.64 3.18
CA PHE A 62 -13.77 5.34 1.76
C PHE A 62 -15.12 5.52 1.05
N GLY A 63 -16.07 6.20 1.69
CA GLY A 63 -17.35 6.59 1.10
C GLY A 63 -17.18 7.25 -0.27
N GLY A 64 -18.01 6.84 -1.23
CA GLY A 64 -17.90 7.28 -2.60
C GLY A 64 -16.76 6.64 -3.40
N THR A 65 -16.07 5.61 -2.90
CA THR A 65 -15.25 4.71 -3.76
C THR A 65 -16.14 3.92 -4.70
N ASP A 66 -15.67 3.65 -5.92
CA ASP A 66 -16.45 2.92 -6.92
C ASP A 66 -16.78 1.49 -6.48
N ARG A 67 -17.79 0.89 -7.14
CA ARG A 67 -18.23 -0.48 -6.84
C ARG A 67 -17.18 -1.51 -7.21
N GLN A 68 -17.23 -2.67 -6.55
CA GLN A 68 -16.44 -3.83 -6.95
C GLN A 68 -16.67 -4.16 -8.44
N VAL A 69 -15.61 -4.56 -9.13
CA VAL A 69 -15.58 -4.75 -10.58
C VAL A 69 -15.50 -6.23 -10.96
N ASP A 70 -15.90 -6.52 -12.21
CA ASP A 70 -15.68 -7.81 -12.88
C ASP A 70 -14.21 -7.92 -13.32
N GLY A 71 -13.35 -8.12 -12.32
CA GLY A 71 -11.89 -8.18 -12.39
C GLY A 71 -11.30 -8.63 -11.06
N ASN A 72 -9.98 -8.72 -10.94
CA ASN A 72 -9.32 -9.25 -9.73
C ASN A 72 -8.75 -8.17 -8.80
N VAL A 73 -8.91 -6.89 -9.13
CA VAL A 73 -8.44 -5.72 -8.33
C VAL A 73 -9.41 -5.35 -7.20
N ASN A 74 -10.33 -6.24 -6.81
CA ASN A 74 -11.20 -5.99 -5.67
C ASN A 74 -10.46 -6.30 -4.36
N ALA A 75 -10.65 -5.49 -3.33
CA ALA A 75 -10.04 -5.70 -2.02
C ALA A 75 -11.09 -6.07 -0.96
N PRO A 76 -10.89 -7.16 -0.19
CA PRO A 76 -11.68 -7.41 1.00
C PRO A 76 -11.34 -6.36 2.06
N LEU A 77 -12.27 -6.11 2.99
CA LEU A 77 -12.10 -5.08 4.02
C LEU A 77 -10.80 -5.21 4.81
N ALA A 78 -10.34 -6.43 5.07
CA ALA A 78 -9.11 -6.68 5.80
C ALA A 78 -7.87 -6.06 5.12
N VAL A 79 -7.81 -6.08 3.79
CA VAL A 79 -6.74 -5.44 3.02
C VAL A 79 -6.80 -3.93 3.18
N THR A 80 -7.99 -3.35 3.05
CA THR A 80 -8.22 -1.90 3.21
C THR A 80 -7.84 -1.42 4.60
N VAL A 81 -8.27 -2.13 5.63
CA VAL A 81 -7.92 -1.85 7.02
C VAL A 81 -6.40 -1.93 7.24
N SER A 82 -5.75 -2.97 6.70
CA SER A 82 -4.30 -3.14 6.83
C SER A 82 -3.52 -2.00 6.15
N ALA A 83 -3.92 -1.60 4.94
CA ALA A 83 -3.31 -0.49 4.22
C ALA A 83 -3.50 0.85 4.95
N SER A 84 -4.70 1.10 5.52
CA SER A 84 -4.94 2.26 6.36
C SER A 84 -4.06 2.29 7.62
N TYR A 85 -3.89 1.15 8.28
CA TYR A 85 -3.02 1.03 9.46
C TYR A 85 -1.55 1.23 9.13
N TYR A 86 -1.11 0.77 7.96
CA TYR A 86 0.23 1.05 7.47
C TYR A 86 0.49 2.56 7.39
N VAL A 87 -0.42 3.33 6.78
CA VAL A 87 -0.26 4.80 6.65
C VAL A 87 -0.20 5.48 8.02
N VAL A 88 -1.12 5.14 8.93
CA VAL A 88 -1.10 5.71 10.29
C VAL A 88 0.22 5.39 10.99
N ARG A 89 0.75 4.17 10.82
CA ARG A 89 2.05 3.79 11.40
C ARG A 89 3.21 4.60 10.82
N CYS A 90 3.22 4.85 9.51
CA CYS A 90 4.23 5.69 8.87
C CYS A 90 4.23 7.13 9.40
N LEU A 91 3.07 7.66 9.78
CA LEU A 91 2.90 9.05 10.23
C LEU A 91 2.97 9.23 11.75
N THR A 92 2.99 8.14 12.51
CA THR A 92 2.98 8.15 13.98
C THR A 92 4.28 7.58 14.55
N ASP A 93 4.20 6.62 15.47
CA ASP A 93 5.34 6.10 16.22
C ASP A 93 5.79 4.74 15.63
N PRO A 94 6.94 4.68 14.92
CA PRO A 94 7.43 3.44 14.33
C PRO A 94 7.84 2.40 15.38
N ASP A 95 8.12 2.83 16.61
CA ASP A 95 8.53 1.97 17.73
C ASP A 95 7.34 1.52 18.59
N ALA A 96 6.13 2.00 18.30
CA ALA A 96 4.93 1.53 18.97
C ALA A 96 4.77 0.00 18.78
N PRO A 97 4.44 -0.75 19.85
CA PRO A 97 4.26 -2.18 19.77
C PRO A 97 3.29 -2.59 18.66
N ARG A 98 3.69 -3.58 17.87
CA ARG A 98 2.91 -4.11 16.74
C ARG A 98 1.82 -5.06 17.23
N ASN A 99 0.75 -4.51 17.79
CA ASN A 99 -0.41 -5.27 18.25
C ASN A 99 -1.73 -4.52 18.03
N ALA A 100 -2.87 -5.17 18.28
CA ALA A 100 -4.19 -4.60 18.03
C ALA A 100 -4.49 -3.30 18.81
N GLY A 101 -3.78 -3.05 19.92
CA GLY A 101 -3.90 -1.81 20.69
C GLY A 101 -3.47 -0.57 19.92
N ALA A 102 -2.41 -0.70 19.10
CA ALA A 102 -1.94 0.38 18.23
C ALA A 102 -2.98 0.86 17.21
N TYR A 103 -3.98 0.02 16.91
CA TYR A 103 -5.01 0.30 15.92
C TYR A 103 -6.35 0.77 16.51
N ARG A 104 -6.54 0.68 17.83
CA ARG A 104 -7.71 1.23 18.53
C ARG A 104 -7.99 2.72 18.27
N PRO A 105 -7.00 3.61 18.03
CA PRO A 105 -7.28 5.00 17.67
C PRO A 105 -7.61 5.20 16.18
N VAL A 106 -7.71 4.14 15.38
CA VAL A 106 -7.94 4.23 13.92
C VAL A 106 -9.27 3.58 13.57
N ARG A 107 -10.19 4.38 13.05
CA ARG A 107 -11.47 3.93 12.51
C ARG A 107 -11.40 3.91 10.99
N VAL A 108 -11.75 2.78 10.38
CA VAL A 108 -11.81 2.63 8.91
C VAL A 108 -13.24 2.33 8.51
N LEU A 109 -13.78 3.12 7.58
CA LEU A 109 -15.14 3.01 7.07
C LEU A 109 -15.09 2.77 5.56
N ALA A 110 -15.92 1.85 5.08
CA ALA A 110 -16.08 1.57 3.66
C ALA A 110 -17.48 1.02 3.39
N GLU A 111 -18.07 1.44 2.28
CA GLU A 111 -19.37 0.93 1.83
C GLU A 111 -19.25 -0.54 1.43
N GLU A 112 -20.16 -1.38 1.91
CA GLU A 112 -20.18 -2.78 1.52
C GLU A 112 -20.44 -2.95 0.01
N GLY A 113 -19.67 -3.79 -0.66
CA GLY A 113 -19.73 -3.96 -2.11
C GLY A 113 -19.03 -2.87 -2.91
N SER A 114 -18.33 -1.93 -2.26
CA SER A 114 -17.33 -1.08 -2.91
C SER A 114 -16.08 -1.89 -3.29
N LEU A 115 -15.24 -1.33 -4.15
CA LEU A 115 -13.95 -1.91 -4.54
C LEU A 115 -13.09 -2.27 -3.32
N VAL A 116 -13.13 -1.44 -2.27
CA VAL A 116 -12.30 -1.57 -1.06
C VAL A 116 -13.02 -2.27 0.10
N ARG A 117 -14.22 -2.80 -0.14
CA ARG A 117 -14.95 -3.69 0.77
C ARG A 117 -15.78 -4.66 -0.06
N ALA A 118 -15.07 -5.41 -0.89
CA ALA A 118 -15.67 -6.33 -1.83
C ALA A 118 -16.42 -7.46 -1.13
N ARG A 119 -17.51 -7.91 -1.75
CA ARG A 119 -18.27 -9.09 -1.33
C ARG A 119 -17.98 -10.27 -2.24
N SER A 120 -18.01 -11.46 -1.64
CA SER A 120 -18.07 -12.72 -2.39
C SER A 120 -19.23 -12.67 -3.40
N PRO A 121 -19.06 -13.16 -4.64
CA PRO A 121 -17.93 -13.95 -5.15
C PRO A 121 -16.88 -13.17 -5.96
N ALA A 122 -16.73 -11.85 -5.78
CA ALA A 122 -15.73 -11.09 -6.56
C ALA A 122 -14.31 -11.62 -6.37
N ALA A 123 -13.53 -11.61 -7.45
CA ALA A 123 -12.12 -11.99 -7.43
C ALA A 123 -11.29 -10.90 -6.73
N VAL A 124 -10.42 -11.32 -5.81
CA VAL A 124 -9.66 -10.40 -4.93
C VAL A 124 -8.15 -10.57 -5.01
N ALA A 125 -7.64 -11.36 -5.97
CA ALA A 125 -6.22 -11.71 -6.02
C ALA A 125 -5.32 -10.47 -6.12
N ALA A 126 -5.68 -9.48 -6.94
CA ALA A 126 -4.93 -8.25 -7.09
C ALA A 126 -5.32 -7.15 -6.08
N GLY A 127 -6.30 -7.40 -5.22
CA GLY A 127 -6.68 -6.47 -4.16
C GLY A 127 -5.56 -6.21 -3.15
N ASN A 128 -4.79 -7.24 -2.81
CA ASN A 128 -3.65 -7.15 -1.88
C ASN A 128 -2.36 -6.61 -2.54
N VAL A 129 -2.35 -6.43 -3.86
CA VAL A 129 -1.13 -6.09 -4.60
C VAL A 129 -1.25 -4.72 -5.25
N GLU A 130 -2.33 -4.45 -5.98
CA GLU A 130 -2.56 -3.16 -6.65
C GLU A 130 -3.43 -2.24 -5.78
N THR A 131 -4.60 -2.71 -5.37
CA THR A 131 -5.59 -1.87 -4.68
C THR A 131 -5.10 -1.42 -3.32
N SER A 132 -4.36 -2.26 -2.60
CA SER A 132 -3.74 -1.86 -1.34
C SER A 132 -2.68 -0.77 -1.51
N GLN A 133 -1.89 -0.78 -2.60
CA GLN A 133 -0.95 0.31 -2.90
C GLN A 133 -1.73 1.60 -3.16
N ARG A 134 -2.77 1.52 -3.98
CA ARG A 134 -3.59 2.70 -4.30
C ARG A 134 -4.37 3.24 -3.09
N ILE A 135 -4.74 2.38 -2.14
CA ILE A 135 -5.32 2.80 -0.85
C ILE A 135 -4.29 3.58 -0.03
N VAL A 136 -3.03 3.12 0.03
CA VAL A 136 -1.95 3.85 0.70
C VAL A 136 -1.76 5.22 0.03
N ASP A 137 -1.68 5.23 -1.30
CA ASP A 137 -1.48 6.44 -2.11
C ASP A 137 -2.57 7.48 -1.88
N VAL A 138 -3.85 7.10 -1.86
CA VAL A 138 -4.96 8.05 -1.68
C VAL A 138 -5.00 8.64 -0.27
N ILE A 139 -4.66 7.86 0.76
CA ILE A 139 -4.61 8.36 2.13
C ILE A 139 -3.44 9.34 2.29
N PHE A 140 -2.25 8.99 1.77
CA PHE A 140 -1.13 9.92 1.77
C PHE A 140 -1.46 11.19 0.99
N ARG A 141 -2.09 11.07 -0.18
CA ARG A 141 -2.53 12.21 -0.98
C ARG A 141 -3.49 13.13 -0.22
N ALA A 142 -4.45 12.58 0.53
CA ALA A 142 -5.35 13.38 1.37
C ALA A 142 -4.59 14.14 2.47
N LEU A 143 -3.48 13.59 2.97
CA LEU A 143 -2.68 14.17 4.05
C LEU A 143 -1.48 14.98 3.55
N ALA A 144 -1.25 15.07 2.23
CA ALA A 144 -0.03 15.64 1.66
C ALA A 144 0.17 17.12 2.02
N GLU A 145 -0.88 17.93 1.98
CA GLU A 145 -0.82 19.34 2.39
C GLU A 145 -0.65 19.52 3.91
N PRO A 146 -1.52 18.96 4.77
CA PRO A 146 -1.42 19.18 6.23
C PRO A 146 -0.16 18.56 6.86
N LEU A 147 0.47 17.58 6.20
CA LEU A 147 1.68 16.89 6.68
C LEU A 147 2.80 16.94 5.63
N ALA A 148 2.96 18.09 4.97
CA ALA A 148 3.91 18.29 3.87
C ALA A 148 5.39 18.03 4.25
N ASP A 149 5.73 18.06 5.55
CA ASP A 149 7.06 17.74 6.08
C ASP A 149 7.32 16.24 6.24
N ARG A 150 6.29 15.39 6.09
CA ARG A 150 6.34 13.95 6.39
C ARG A 150 5.84 13.05 5.29
N VAL A 151 4.84 13.48 4.52
CA VAL A 151 4.19 12.65 3.52
C VAL A 151 5.10 12.49 2.30
N PRO A 152 5.39 11.25 1.85
CA PRO A 152 6.16 11.02 0.64
C PRO A 152 5.35 11.38 -0.61
N ALA A 153 6.03 11.65 -1.72
CA ALA A 153 5.42 11.51 -3.03
C ALA A 153 5.01 10.04 -3.28
N GLN A 154 4.15 9.81 -4.26
CA GLN A 154 3.74 8.44 -4.61
C GLN A 154 4.94 7.63 -5.12
N SER A 155 5.04 6.39 -4.64
CA SER A 155 6.05 5.43 -5.11
C SER A 155 5.58 4.76 -6.41
N GLN A 156 6.20 3.65 -6.81
CA GLN A 156 5.82 2.88 -8.01
C GLN A 156 4.32 2.48 -8.11
N GLY A 157 3.52 2.59 -7.04
CA GLY A 157 2.06 2.42 -7.08
C GLY A 157 1.56 1.00 -7.35
N THR A 158 2.46 0.02 -7.38
CA THR A 158 2.18 -1.40 -7.62
C THR A 158 3.04 -2.29 -6.72
N MET A 159 2.55 -3.49 -6.43
CA MET A 159 3.40 -4.61 -6.04
C MET A 159 3.65 -5.39 -7.32
N ASN A 160 4.70 -5.00 -8.06
CA ASN A 160 4.98 -5.49 -9.40
C ASN A 160 5.21 -7.01 -9.38
N ASN A 161 4.18 -7.78 -9.73
CA ASN A 161 4.21 -9.23 -9.66
C ASN A 161 4.53 -9.82 -11.03
N LEU A 162 5.59 -10.62 -11.08
CA LEU A 162 5.92 -11.47 -12.21
C LEU A 162 5.50 -12.91 -11.91
N THR A 163 4.55 -13.42 -12.70
CA THR A 163 4.14 -14.82 -12.64
C THR A 163 4.46 -15.52 -13.95
N ILE A 164 5.26 -16.58 -13.90
CA ILE A 164 5.64 -17.38 -15.07
C ILE A 164 5.39 -18.85 -14.73
N GLY A 165 4.80 -19.60 -15.64
CA GLY A 165 4.64 -21.03 -15.46
C GLY A 165 4.47 -21.77 -16.77
N ALA A 166 4.71 -23.06 -16.74
CA ALA A 166 4.46 -23.95 -17.85
C ALA A 166 3.81 -25.25 -17.35
N ALA A 167 2.85 -25.74 -18.11
CA ALA A 167 2.34 -27.10 -17.99
C ALA A 167 3.16 -28.05 -18.88
N GLY A 168 3.17 -29.35 -18.58
CA GLY A 168 3.81 -30.37 -19.42
C GLY A 168 4.71 -31.32 -18.64
N ARG A 169 5.76 -31.84 -19.30
CA ARG A 169 6.64 -32.89 -18.75
C ARG A 169 7.49 -32.43 -17.56
N ARG A 170 7.79 -31.13 -17.49
CA ARG A 170 8.47 -30.48 -16.35
C ARG A 170 7.66 -29.25 -15.95
N PRO A 171 6.56 -29.44 -15.20
CA PRO A 171 5.71 -28.32 -14.82
C PRO A 171 6.44 -27.43 -13.82
N PHE A 172 6.25 -26.12 -13.94
CA PHE A 172 6.74 -25.17 -12.95
C PHE A 172 5.81 -23.96 -12.85
N SER A 173 5.86 -23.30 -11.69
CA SER A 173 5.21 -22.03 -11.41
C SER A 173 6.18 -21.18 -10.60
N TYR A 174 6.43 -19.98 -11.08
CA TYR A 174 7.32 -19.00 -10.47
C TYR A 174 6.52 -17.71 -10.21
N TYR A 175 6.71 -17.14 -9.03
CA TYR A 175 6.08 -15.90 -8.59
C TYR A 175 7.15 -15.05 -7.91
N GLU A 176 7.35 -13.84 -8.40
CA GLU A 176 8.31 -12.87 -7.85
C GLU A 176 7.64 -11.51 -7.75
N THR A 177 7.98 -10.78 -6.71
CA THR A 177 7.71 -9.34 -6.60
C THR A 177 8.96 -8.60 -7.03
N ILE A 178 8.87 -7.74 -8.04
CA ILE A 178 9.98 -6.91 -8.51
C ILE A 178 9.97 -5.58 -7.75
N ALA A 179 11.16 -5.14 -7.32
CA ALA A 179 11.34 -3.86 -6.65
C ALA A 179 11.23 -2.69 -7.64
N GLY A 180 11.04 -1.47 -7.16
CA GLY A 180 10.99 -0.31 -8.04
C GLY A 180 11.39 0.99 -7.34
N GLY A 181 10.85 2.09 -7.82
CA GLY A 181 11.15 3.42 -7.28
C GLY A 181 10.36 3.76 -6.02
N GLU A 182 11.06 4.26 -5.01
CA GLU A 182 10.43 4.98 -3.90
C GLU A 182 10.07 6.41 -4.32
N GLY A 183 8.89 6.87 -3.91
CA GLY A 183 8.53 8.28 -4.04
C GLY A 183 9.49 9.15 -3.23
N ALA A 184 9.81 10.33 -3.77
CA ALA A 184 10.66 11.28 -3.07
C ALA A 184 10.07 11.65 -1.69
N LEU A 185 10.95 11.83 -0.70
CA LEU A 185 10.54 12.40 0.58
C LEU A 185 10.64 13.93 0.53
N PRO A 186 9.97 14.66 1.43
CA PRO A 186 10.09 16.11 1.53
C PRO A 186 11.51 16.63 1.76
N PHE A 187 12.44 15.74 2.13
CA PHE A 187 13.81 16.07 2.54
C PHE A 187 14.89 15.23 1.83
N ARG A 188 14.53 14.32 0.91
CA ARG A 188 15.50 13.53 0.15
C ARG A 188 14.89 12.91 -1.11
N ASP A 189 15.75 12.58 -2.06
CA ASP A 189 15.41 11.74 -3.20
C ASP A 189 14.94 10.35 -2.74
N GLY A 190 14.09 9.72 -3.56
CA GLY A 190 13.61 8.36 -3.36
C GLY A 190 14.71 7.33 -3.62
N MET A 191 14.65 6.21 -2.89
CA MET A 191 15.53 5.07 -3.15
C MET A 191 15.13 4.32 -4.42
N SER A 192 16.12 3.97 -5.24
CA SER A 192 15.94 3.15 -6.44
C SER A 192 15.97 1.65 -6.13
N GLY A 193 15.17 0.87 -6.85
CA GLY A 193 15.17 -0.60 -6.78
C GLY A 193 14.83 -1.18 -5.40
N VAL A 194 13.89 -0.54 -4.70
CA VAL A 194 13.39 -1.00 -3.39
C VAL A 194 11.91 -1.37 -3.44
N HIS A 195 11.50 -2.26 -2.54
CA HIS A 195 10.08 -2.46 -2.30
C HIS A 195 9.54 -1.33 -1.43
N THR A 196 8.32 -0.88 -1.78
CA THR A 196 7.64 0.19 -1.07
C THR A 196 6.27 -0.25 -0.59
N HIS A 197 5.85 0.39 0.50
CA HIS A 197 4.51 0.29 1.06
C HIS A 197 4.08 -1.15 1.34
N MET A 198 3.14 -1.69 0.56
CA MET A 198 2.52 -2.98 0.83
C MET A 198 3.40 -4.18 0.44
N THR A 199 4.66 -3.94 0.03
CA THR A 199 5.63 -4.97 -0.35
C THR A 199 6.89 -4.89 0.51
N ASN A 200 7.43 -6.04 0.95
CA ASN A 200 8.69 -6.11 1.72
C ASN A 200 9.33 -7.51 1.60
N THR A 201 9.73 -7.87 0.39
CA THR A 201 10.34 -9.15 0.03
C THR A 201 11.81 -8.94 -0.33
N ARG A 202 12.59 -10.04 -0.36
CA ARG A 202 13.93 -10.03 -0.94
C ARG A 202 13.83 -10.54 -2.36
N ASN A 203 14.67 -10.02 -3.25
CA ASN A 203 14.77 -10.55 -4.60
C ASN A 203 15.33 -11.98 -4.59
N THR A 204 14.84 -12.81 -5.50
CA THR A 204 15.42 -14.13 -5.75
C THR A 204 16.79 -13.98 -6.45
N PRO A 205 17.89 -14.57 -5.92
CA PRO A 205 19.17 -14.55 -6.61
C PRO A 205 19.09 -15.19 -8.00
N VAL A 206 19.68 -14.55 -9.01
CA VAL A 206 19.63 -15.00 -10.41
C VAL A 206 20.13 -16.44 -10.55
N GLU A 207 21.26 -16.78 -9.93
CA GLU A 207 21.82 -18.14 -9.97
C GLU A 207 20.86 -19.19 -9.39
N ALA A 208 20.15 -18.85 -8.31
CA ALA A 208 19.17 -19.75 -7.69
C ALA A 208 17.94 -19.93 -8.60
N LEU A 209 17.49 -18.86 -9.26
CA LEU A 209 16.39 -18.90 -10.22
C LEU A 209 16.74 -19.80 -11.42
N GLU A 210 17.89 -19.58 -12.06
CA GLU A 210 18.31 -20.34 -13.25
C GLU A 210 18.62 -21.81 -12.92
N LEU A 211 19.05 -22.11 -11.70
CA LEU A 211 19.25 -23.49 -11.25
C LEU A 211 17.92 -24.22 -11.05
N ALA A 212 16.90 -23.53 -10.51
CA ALA A 212 15.62 -24.13 -10.14
C ALA A 212 14.61 -24.19 -11.29
N TYR A 213 14.67 -23.24 -12.23
CA TYR A 213 13.67 -23.06 -13.28
C TYR A 213 14.30 -23.10 -14.67
N PRO A 214 13.56 -23.51 -15.72
CA PRO A 214 14.04 -23.48 -17.10
C PRO A 214 13.99 -22.05 -17.68
N LEU A 215 14.52 -21.09 -16.92
CA LEU A 215 14.55 -19.67 -17.22
C LEU A 215 16.00 -19.20 -17.24
N ARG A 216 16.28 -18.17 -18.04
CA ARG A 216 17.57 -17.48 -18.08
C ARG A 216 17.31 -15.98 -17.96
N ILE A 217 18.02 -15.32 -17.06
CA ILE A 217 17.95 -13.87 -16.88
C ILE A 217 19.01 -13.24 -17.79
N GLU A 218 18.57 -12.49 -18.79
CA GLU A 218 19.48 -11.80 -19.70
C GLU A 218 19.99 -10.48 -19.10
N GLU A 219 19.15 -9.79 -18.33
CA GLU A 219 19.47 -8.50 -17.72
C GLU A 219 18.69 -8.31 -16.41
N TYR A 220 19.37 -7.76 -15.39
CA TYR A 220 18.77 -7.30 -14.14
C TYR A 220 19.51 -6.03 -13.70
N ARG A 221 18.87 -4.87 -13.84
CA ARG A 221 19.48 -3.56 -13.57
C ARG A 221 18.42 -2.55 -13.16
N LEU A 222 18.85 -1.41 -12.65
CA LEU A 222 17.95 -0.25 -12.56
C LEU A 222 17.64 0.29 -13.96
N ILE A 223 16.41 0.76 -14.17
CA ILE A 223 15.99 1.47 -15.38
C ILE A 223 16.39 2.95 -15.22
N PRO A 224 17.44 3.43 -15.91
CA PRO A 224 17.97 4.76 -15.66
C PRO A 224 16.95 5.87 -15.98
N ALA A 225 16.83 6.85 -15.08
CA ALA A 225 15.94 8.01 -15.24
C ALA A 225 14.46 7.64 -15.42
N SER A 226 14.02 6.55 -14.77
CA SER A 226 12.63 6.15 -14.67
C SER A 226 11.90 6.78 -13.48
N GLY A 227 12.65 7.27 -12.49
CA GLY A 227 12.13 8.02 -11.36
C GLY A 227 11.45 9.33 -11.78
N GLY A 228 10.39 9.70 -11.07
CA GLY A 228 9.68 10.97 -11.29
C GLY A 228 10.56 12.20 -10.99
N GLY A 229 10.48 13.22 -11.84
CA GLY A 229 11.18 14.49 -11.60
C GLY A 229 10.52 15.34 -10.52
N GLY A 230 11.32 16.14 -9.81
CA GLY A 230 10.86 17.04 -8.75
C GLY A 230 12.02 17.81 -8.11
N LEU A 231 11.74 18.58 -7.05
CA LEU A 231 12.80 19.16 -6.22
C LEU A 231 13.70 18.07 -5.63
N HIS A 232 13.08 16.99 -5.20
CA HIS A 232 13.70 15.71 -4.93
C HIS A 232 13.20 14.71 -5.97
N ALA A 233 14.11 13.92 -6.55
CA ALA A 233 13.77 12.94 -7.57
C ALA A 233 13.17 11.68 -6.92
N GLY A 234 12.22 11.04 -7.60
CA GLY A 234 11.82 9.67 -7.28
C GLY A 234 12.93 8.67 -7.61
N GLY A 235 12.93 7.54 -6.93
CA GLY A 235 13.87 6.45 -7.22
C GLY A 235 13.61 5.80 -8.57
N ASP A 236 14.66 5.29 -9.19
CA ASP A 236 14.56 4.50 -10.42
C ASP A 236 13.99 3.09 -10.15
N GLY A 237 13.24 2.57 -11.12
CA GLY A 237 12.73 1.20 -11.14
C GLY A 237 13.79 0.15 -11.46
N VAL A 238 13.38 -1.12 -11.45
CA VAL A 238 14.16 -2.31 -11.89
C VAL A 238 13.57 -2.85 -13.19
#